data_AF-A0A956FPP8-F1
#
_entry.id   AF-A0A956FPP8-F1
#
_cell.length_a   1.000
_cell.length_b   1.000
_cell.length_c   1.000
_cell.angle_alpha   90.00
_cell.angle_beta   90.00
_cell.angle_gamma   90.00
#
_symmetry.space_group_name_H-M   'P 1'
#
loop_
_entity.id
_entity.type
_entity.pdbx_description
1 polymer ?
#
loop_
_entity_poly.entity_id
_entity_poly.type
_entity_poly.pdbx_seq_one_letter_code
_entity_poly.pdbx_strand_id
1 'polypeptide(L)'
;MPHFSLNRMCALGLVAGLGLIGCGDSGSSDDTTTGATAASVTVTITGGTVTATGGTGSTSAATDSTSDDSGGGDKLDLGDDMIPGCGGGDGQCNLLDLLFVIDNSGTMGEEQVNLAANFPLLVERLANIKDSKGKLISADINIMVTTSDMGHPACAKYQKDDYVPAEGSPINTPCTDRLERFTSLDGKKSIPEACTNACSGVAPDGAFIHYKVNGASNVPNDDIAGALSCIGLQGIDGCGYEAQLESMMQALDPSADWNQGPFPFLREGAVLAIVMVTDEADCSVLAPNGYNFFDDEKAGDANYSQYWNSDPKDGEKKVTSAVCWNGGVNCVDGDNDGIYENCTSADKGVLHASGARYTKLLRDVLLKSQGKDVIMLGILGIPEVTAHNPEPPYEPIEGGVKDLIYRQWNDADILPGDGGTAASKQFEFGIGPGCTGKDGQGNYTGQAIPPVRIKEVCESLNDGDKIRCCMESICDDDFSPAIECLSGLLQETFAPQG
;
A
#
# COMPACT_ATOMS: atom_id res chain seq x y z
N MET A 1 60.80 -36.45 41.41
CA MET A 1 61.13 -37.76 40.80
C MET A 1 60.26 -38.81 41.46
N PRO A 2 59.63 -39.77 40.75
CA PRO A 2 59.51 -39.97 39.29
C PRO A 2 58.02 -39.86 38.80
N HIS A 3 57.70 -39.13 37.72
CA HIS A 3 57.63 -39.47 36.27
C HIS A 3 56.17 -39.72 35.76
N PHE A 4 55.64 -38.77 34.94
CA PHE A 4 55.16 -38.86 33.52
C PHE A 4 53.86 -39.69 33.28
N SER A 5 52.84 -39.34 32.47
CA SER A 5 52.73 -38.61 31.17
C SER A 5 51.23 -38.29 30.90
N LEU A 6 50.85 -37.05 30.54
CA LEU A 6 50.35 -36.55 29.23
C LEU A 6 49.27 -37.37 28.46
N ASN A 7 48.07 -36.80 28.22
CA ASN A 7 47.65 -36.06 26.99
C ASN A 7 46.17 -36.30 26.52
N ARG A 8 45.50 -35.17 26.13
CA ARG A 8 44.44 -34.95 25.10
C ARG A 8 43.07 -35.66 25.19
N MET A 9 41.93 -34.95 25.28
CA MET A 9 41.19 -34.04 24.34
C MET A 9 40.18 -34.75 23.42
N CYS A 10 39.00 -34.11 23.30
CA CYS A 10 37.91 -34.28 22.31
C CYS A 10 37.06 -35.54 22.42
N ALA A 11 35.77 -35.56 22.10
CA ALA A 11 34.73 -34.54 21.85
C ALA A 11 33.38 -35.29 21.66
N LEU A 12 32.28 -34.55 21.66
CA LEU A 12 30.95 -34.87 21.11
C LEU A 12 30.05 -35.93 21.79
N GLY A 13 28.89 -35.45 22.24
CA GLY A 13 27.61 -36.19 22.32
C GLY A 13 26.48 -35.14 22.45
N LEU A 14 25.75 -34.81 21.38
CA LEU A 14 24.48 -35.40 20.91
C LEU A 14 23.23 -35.02 21.76
N VAL A 15 22.36 -34.21 21.13
CA VAL A 15 20.88 -34.37 21.01
C VAL A 15 19.91 -33.94 22.13
N ALA A 16 18.88 -33.21 21.66
CA ALA A 16 17.51 -32.98 22.17
C ALA A 16 17.36 -32.26 23.53
N GLY A 17 16.41 -31.38 23.76
CA GLY A 17 15.17 -31.02 23.08
C GLY A 17 14.15 -30.62 24.17
N LEU A 18 13.48 -29.49 23.97
CA LEU A 18 12.27 -28.96 24.64
C LEU A 18 12.15 -28.95 26.19
N GLY A 19 11.69 -27.82 26.72
CA GLY A 19 11.03 -27.79 28.03
C GLY A 19 10.86 -26.40 28.64
N LEU A 20 9.71 -25.78 28.37
CA LEU A 20 9.13 -24.70 29.17
C LEU A 20 9.08 -25.07 30.66
N ILE A 21 9.49 -24.15 31.54
CA ILE A 21 9.09 -24.11 32.95
C ILE A 21 8.86 -22.64 33.34
N GLY A 22 7.62 -22.35 33.73
CA GLY A 22 7.26 -21.13 34.47
C GLY A 22 7.42 -21.29 35.99
N CYS A 23 7.36 -20.14 36.68
CA CYS A 23 7.19 -19.84 38.11
C CYS A 23 8.05 -18.59 38.40
N GLY A 24 7.64 -17.53 39.08
CA GLY A 24 6.45 -17.23 39.88
C GLY A 24 6.77 -15.98 40.73
N ASP A 25 5.87 -15.00 40.65
CA ASP A 25 5.50 -13.90 41.54
C ASP A 25 6.39 -13.48 42.75
N SER A 26 6.65 -12.17 42.89
CA SER A 26 6.13 -11.31 43.99
C SER A 26 6.80 -9.93 44.08
N GLY A 27 5.99 -8.86 44.20
CA GLY A 27 6.37 -7.67 44.99
C GLY A 27 6.12 -6.26 44.42
N SER A 28 4.86 -5.81 44.44
CA SER A 28 4.35 -4.48 44.88
C SER A 28 5.16 -3.19 44.62
N SER A 29 4.56 -2.19 43.95
CA SER A 29 3.99 -0.94 44.54
C SER A 29 3.62 0.11 43.46
N ASP A 30 2.40 0.68 43.58
CA ASP A 30 1.85 2.04 43.29
C ASP A 30 2.64 3.00 42.35
N ASP A 31 2.11 3.87 41.50
CA ASP A 31 0.83 4.60 41.31
C ASP A 31 1.03 5.32 39.93
N THR A 32 0.11 5.45 38.98
CA THR A 32 -0.92 6.50 38.91
C THR A 32 -1.76 6.29 37.64
N THR A 33 -3.07 6.22 37.81
CA THR A 33 -4.08 6.18 36.76
C THR A 33 -4.49 7.59 36.32
N THR A 34 -4.36 7.90 35.03
CA THR A 34 -5.19 8.91 34.35
C THR A 34 -5.96 8.24 33.22
N GLY A 35 -7.20 7.87 33.51
CA GLY A 35 -8.14 7.33 32.53
C GLY A 35 -8.65 8.43 31.62
N ALA A 36 -8.36 8.32 30.32
CA ALA A 36 -9.10 9.03 29.28
C ALA A 36 -10.36 8.23 28.98
N THR A 37 -11.52 8.76 29.40
CA THR A 37 -12.83 8.24 29.04
C THR A 37 -13.08 8.46 27.56
N ALA A 38 -13.08 7.40 26.76
CA ALA A 38 -13.59 7.42 25.39
C ALA A 38 -15.09 7.70 25.42
N ALA A 39 -15.50 8.87 24.94
CA ALA A 39 -16.91 9.16 24.68
C ALA A 39 -17.33 8.40 23.42
N SER A 40 -18.19 7.41 23.60
CA SER A 40 -18.84 6.69 22.50
C SER A 40 -19.89 7.61 21.85
N VAL A 41 -19.71 7.89 20.56
CA VAL A 41 -20.74 8.55 19.73
C VAL A 41 -21.43 7.49 18.91
N THR A 42 -22.70 7.24 19.23
CA THR A 42 -23.57 6.37 18.42
C THR A 42 -24.22 7.20 17.32
N VAL A 43 -23.87 6.91 16.06
CA VAL A 43 -24.53 7.49 14.89
C VAL A 43 -25.64 6.55 14.44
N THR A 44 -26.89 7.02 14.47
CA THR A 44 -28.04 6.31 13.87
C THR A 44 -28.45 7.03 12.60
N ILE A 45 -28.43 6.35 11.46
CA ILE A 45 -28.88 6.88 10.17
C ILE A 45 -30.30 6.40 9.91
N THR A 46 -31.24 7.33 9.76
CA THR A 46 -32.53 7.05 9.14
C THR A 46 -32.91 8.27 8.31
N GLY A 47 -33.02 8.09 6.99
CA GLY A 47 -33.54 9.12 6.08
C GLY A 47 -32.71 10.41 5.98
N GLY A 48 -31.56 10.32 5.29
CA GLY A 48 -31.05 11.42 4.46
C GLY A 48 -30.76 12.79 5.08
N THR A 49 -30.61 12.91 6.40
CA THR A 49 -30.17 14.17 7.03
C THR A 49 -29.40 13.91 8.33
N VAL A 50 -28.22 14.49 8.47
CA VAL A 50 -27.38 14.43 9.69
C VAL A 50 -27.63 15.70 10.49
N THR A 51 -28.00 15.58 11.76
CA THR A 51 -28.11 16.71 12.70
C THR A 51 -27.33 16.41 13.97
N ALA A 52 -26.25 17.15 14.20
CA ALA A 52 -25.54 17.16 15.49
C ALA A 52 -26.15 18.25 16.38
N THR A 53 -26.59 17.88 17.58
CA THR A 53 -27.13 18.84 18.56
C THR A 53 -26.16 18.99 19.72
N GLY A 54 -25.57 20.18 19.87
CA GLY A 54 -24.79 20.59 21.03
C GLY A 54 -24.94 22.10 21.20
N GLY A 55 -25.76 22.52 22.16
CA GLY A 55 -26.07 23.93 22.38
C GLY A 55 -25.18 24.58 23.43
N THR A 56 -24.80 25.83 23.20
CA THR A 56 -25.03 26.98 24.09
C THR A 56 -24.69 28.26 23.32
N GLY A 57 -25.61 29.23 23.34
CA GLY A 57 -25.68 30.29 22.34
C GLY A 57 -24.96 31.59 22.65
N SER A 58 -25.02 32.50 21.69
CA SER A 58 -25.26 33.92 21.94
C SER A 58 -25.83 34.58 20.69
N THR A 59 -26.84 35.40 20.92
CA THR A 59 -27.65 36.19 19.97
C THR A 59 -26.87 37.35 19.34
N SER A 60 -27.16 37.69 18.07
CA SER A 60 -27.57 39.06 17.68
C SER A 60 -27.96 39.19 16.20
N ALA A 61 -29.22 39.62 16.02
CA ALA A 61 -29.78 40.59 15.08
C ALA A 61 -29.49 40.50 13.56
N ALA A 62 -30.58 40.22 12.85
CA ALA A 62 -30.82 40.49 11.44
C ALA A 62 -30.80 42.00 11.11
N THR A 63 -30.49 42.33 9.86
CA THR A 63 -31.07 43.51 9.21
C THR A 63 -31.36 43.18 7.75
N ASP A 64 -32.64 43.32 7.45
CA ASP A 64 -33.32 43.20 6.16
C ASP A 64 -33.07 44.46 5.32
N SER A 65 -32.90 44.29 4.01
CA SER A 65 -33.19 45.34 3.03
C SER A 65 -33.40 44.73 1.64
N THR A 66 -34.67 44.60 1.31
CA THR A 66 -35.21 44.43 -0.04
C THR A 66 -35.07 45.70 -0.88
N SER A 67 -34.72 45.56 -2.16
CA SER A 67 -35.27 46.41 -3.23
C SER A 67 -35.05 45.77 -4.61
N ASP A 68 -36.16 45.42 -5.25
CA ASP A 68 -36.29 45.12 -6.69
C ASP A 68 -35.87 46.32 -7.56
N ASP A 69 -35.30 46.07 -8.75
CA ASP A 69 -35.95 46.48 -10.01
C ASP A 69 -35.33 45.80 -11.25
N SER A 70 -36.24 45.61 -12.19
CA SER A 70 -36.31 44.98 -13.50
C SER A 70 -35.25 45.34 -14.54
N GLY A 71 -35.01 44.38 -15.44
CA GLY A 71 -35.11 44.66 -16.88
C GLY A 71 -33.93 44.22 -17.76
N GLY A 72 -34.26 43.51 -18.84
CA GLY A 72 -33.44 43.44 -20.05
C GLY A 72 -32.82 42.06 -20.29
N GLY A 73 -33.41 41.31 -21.21
CA GLY A 73 -32.93 39.98 -21.55
C GLY A 73 -31.57 40.01 -22.21
N ASP A 74 -30.73 39.07 -21.81
CA ASP A 74 -29.64 38.57 -22.61
C ASP A 74 -29.63 37.04 -22.57
N LYS A 75 -29.41 36.51 -23.77
CA LYS A 75 -29.25 35.13 -24.23
C LYS A 75 -28.87 34.12 -23.13
N LEU A 76 -29.71 33.08 -23.00
CA LEU A 76 -29.33 31.81 -22.39
C LEU A 76 -28.29 31.15 -23.28
N ASP A 77 -27.04 31.55 -23.11
CA ASP A 77 -25.90 30.72 -23.48
C ASP A 77 -25.89 29.55 -22.50
N LEU A 78 -25.97 28.33 -23.02
CA LEU A 78 -25.75 27.13 -22.23
C LEU A 78 -24.26 27.09 -21.97
N GLY A 79 -23.86 27.83 -20.94
CA GLY A 79 -22.50 27.85 -20.42
C GLY A 79 -22.09 26.44 -20.07
N ASP A 80 -21.11 25.98 -20.83
CA ASP A 80 -20.03 25.06 -20.48
C ASP A 80 -20.17 24.45 -19.08
N ASP A 81 -20.32 23.13 -19.04
CA ASP A 81 -20.28 22.35 -17.82
C ASP A 81 -19.09 22.82 -16.97
N MET A 82 -19.38 23.49 -15.85
CA MET A 82 -18.40 23.75 -14.80
C MET A 82 -17.90 22.41 -14.32
N ILE A 83 -16.77 21.96 -14.89
CA ILE A 83 -15.88 21.02 -14.24
C ILE A 83 -15.52 21.69 -12.91
N PRO A 84 -15.87 21.11 -11.74
CA PRO A 84 -15.37 21.60 -10.47
C PRO A 84 -13.84 21.56 -10.52
N GLY A 85 -13.20 22.72 -10.69
CA GLY A 85 -11.73 22.85 -10.75
C GLY A 85 -11.15 23.63 -11.94
N CYS A 86 -11.89 23.86 -13.03
CA CYS A 86 -11.32 24.48 -14.26
C CYS A 86 -12.10 25.70 -14.80
N GLY A 87 -12.81 26.43 -13.95
CA GLY A 87 -13.63 27.59 -14.34
C GLY A 87 -13.02 28.97 -14.09
N GLY A 88 -11.77 29.06 -13.62
CA GLY A 88 -11.09 30.33 -13.31
C GLY A 88 -9.90 30.56 -14.23
N GLY A 89 -9.89 31.65 -14.99
CA GLY A 89 -8.79 32.02 -15.91
C GLY A 89 -7.48 32.43 -15.22
N ASP A 90 -7.08 31.76 -14.14
CA ASP A 90 -5.89 32.05 -13.32
C ASP A 90 -4.79 30.97 -13.40
N GLY A 91 -5.01 29.86 -14.13
CA GLY A 91 -3.98 28.86 -14.42
C GLY A 91 -3.71 27.85 -13.30
N GLN A 92 -4.67 27.62 -12.41
CA GLN A 92 -4.59 26.60 -11.34
C GLN A 92 -4.92 25.16 -11.79
N CYS A 93 -4.98 24.86 -13.08
CA CYS A 93 -5.63 23.64 -13.62
C CYS A 93 -4.76 22.37 -13.74
N ASN A 94 -3.59 22.27 -13.12
CA ASN A 94 -2.69 21.10 -13.27
C ASN A 94 -2.16 20.59 -11.92
N LEU A 95 -3.05 20.38 -10.94
CA LEU A 95 -2.64 19.84 -9.63
C LEU A 95 -2.57 18.30 -9.68
N LEU A 96 -1.51 17.72 -9.10
CA LEU A 96 -1.32 16.27 -8.99
C LEU A 96 -0.92 15.87 -7.55
N ASP A 97 -1.67 14.97 -6.95
CA ASP A 97 -1.32 14.33 -5.69
C ASP A 97 -0.96 12.87 -5.96
N LEU A 98 0.30 12.50 -5.74
CA LEU A 98 0.84 11.16 -5.97
C LEU A 98 1.12 10.49 -4.63
N LEU A 99 0.40 9.39 -4.34
CA LEU A 99 0.56 8.60 -3.13
C LEU A 99 1.27 7.28 -3.45
N PHE A 100 2.40 7.02 -2.80
CA PHE A 100 3.05 5.71 -2.77
C PHE A 100 2.68 4.97 -1.50
N VAL A 101 2.18 3.74 -1.64
CA VAL A 101 2.01 2.77 -0.55
C VAL A 101 2.96 1.62 -0.83
N ILE A 102 4.04 1.55 -0.05
CA ILE A 102 5.16 0.64 -0.31
C ILE A 102 5.23 -0.40 0.80
N ASP A 103 5.22 -1.66 0.38
CA ASP A 103 5.46 -2.81 1.24
C ASP A 103 6.87 -2.78 1.84
N ASN A 104 6.93 -2.91 3.16
CA ASN A 104 8.15 -2.88 3.95
C ASN A 104 8.42 -4.20 4.66
N SER A 105 7.84 -5.30 4.18
CA SER A 105 8.11 -6.65 4.63
C SER A 105 9.55 -7.11 4.33
N GLY A 106 9.94 -8.25 4.91
CA GLY A 106 11.29 -8.80 4.82
C GLY A 106 11.76 -9.15 3.39
N THR A 107 10.84 -9.41 2.47
CA THR A 107 11.13 -9.88 1.11
C THR A 107 11.47 -8.72 0.18
N MET A 108 10.79 -7.58 0.32
CA MET A 108 10.81 -6.35 -0.49
C MET A 108 12.16 -5.64 -0.72
N GLY A 109 13.27 -6.19 -0.23
CA GLY A 109 14.57 -5.54 -0.28
C GLY A 109 15.11 -5.28 -1.68
N GLU A 110 14.91 -6.21 -2.61
CA GLU A 110 15.42 -6.10 -3.98
C GLU A 110 14.51 -5.22 -4.83
N GLU A 111 13.20 -5.37 -4.64
CA GLU A 111 12.12 -4.63 -5.26
C GLU A 111 12.21 -3.14 -4.91
N GLN A 112 12.49 -2.80 -3.65
CA GLN A 112 12.70 -1.41 -3.23
C GLN A 112 13.94 -0.79 -3.87
N VAL A 113 15.02 -1.56 -4.08
CA VAL A 113 16.22 -1.08 -4.80
C VAL A 113 15.89 -0.80 -6.26
N ASN A 114 15.15 -1.69 -6.92
CA ASN A 114 14.69 -1.48 -8.30
C ASN A 114 13.79 -0.24 -8.41
N LEU A 115 12.83 -0.10 -7.48
CA LEU A 115 11.97 1.08 -7.39
C LEU A 115 12.80 2.37 -7.23
N ALA A 116 13.79 2.35 -6.33
CA ALA A 116 14.64 3.51 -6.09
C ALA A 116 15.48 3.92 -7.31
N ALA A 117 15.92 2.95 -8.11
CA ALA A 117 16.65 3.18 -9.36
C ALA A 117 15.77 3.86 -10.43
N ASN A 118 14.45 3.70 -10.36
CA ASN A 118 13.49 4.22 -11.32
C ASN A 118 12.87 5.58 -10.94
N PHE A 119 13.08 6.08 -9.71
CA PHE A 119 12.59 7.41 -9.31
C PHE A 119 13.12 8.59 -10.15
N PRO A 120 14.38 8.63 -10.61
CA PRO A 120 14.84 9.68 -11.51
C PRO A 120 14.02 9.75 -12.81
N LEU A 121 13.70 8.58 -13.39
CA LEU A 121 12.84 8.49 -14.57
C LEU A 121 11.43 8.99 -14.25
N LEU A 122 10.86 8.60 -13.12
CA LEU A 122 9.54 9.09 -12.70
C LEU A 122 9.53 10.61 -12.59
N VAL A 123 10.49 11.21 -11.90
CA VAL A 123 10.57 12.67 -11.73
C VAL A 123 10.75 13.36 -13.09
N GLU A 124 11.53 12.78 -13.99
CA GLU A 124 11.65 13.26 -15.37
C GLU A 124 10.29 13.23 -16.10
N ARG A 125 9.53 12.13 -16.00
CA ARG A 125 8.19 12.03 -16.61
C ARG A 125 7.19 13.01 -16.00
N LEU A 126 7.20 13.17 -14.68
CA LEU A 126 6.37 14.15 -13.96
C LEU A 126 6.70 15.60 -14.36
N ALA A 127 7.97 15.91 -14.63
CA ALA A 127 8.37 17.23 -15.12
C ALA A 127 7.96 17.50 -16.59
N ASN A 128 7.62 16.44 -17.34
CA ASN A 128 7.30 16.50 -18.76
C ASN A 128 5.90 15.95 -19.08
N ILE A 129 4.97 16.00 -18.13
CA ILE A 129 3.59 15.56 -18.34
C ILE A 129 2.99 16.33 -19.52
N LYS A 130 2.25 15.61 -20.35
CA LYS A 130 1.47 16.17 -21.46
C LYS A 130 -0.01 16.00 -21.17
N ASP A 131 -0.84 16.85 -21.74
CA ASP A 131 -2.29 16.62 -21.81
C ASP A 131 -2.64 15.60 -22.92
N SER A 132 -3.91 15.22 -23.01
CA SER A 132 -4.44 14.33 -24.05
C SER A 132 -4.28 14.82 -25.49
N LYS A 133 -3.85 16.08 -25.72
CA LYS A 133 -3.48 16.60 -27.05
C LYS A 133 -1.96 16.63 -27.28
N GLY A 134 -1.16 16.11 -26.34
CA GLY A 134 0.29 16.06 -26.42
C GLY A 134 0.99 17.38 -26.08
N LYS A 135 0.29 18.35 -25.47
CA LYS A 135 0.86 19.64 -25.05
C LYS A 135 1.40 19.52 -23.63
N LEU A 136 2.62 20.04 -23.41
CA LEU A 136 3.23 20.05 -22.07
C LEU A 136 2.38 20.87 -21.09
N ILE A 137 2.19 20.32 -19.89
CA ILE A 137 1.55 21.01 -18.78
C ILE A 137 2.59 21.35 -17.70
N SER A 138 2.44 22.51 -17.07
CA SER A 138 3.20 22.86 -15.87
C SER A 138 2.36 22.42 -14.68
N ALA A 139 2.72 21.26 -14.11
CA ALA A 139 2.02 20.66 -12.99
C ALA A 139 2.54 21.20 -11.64
N ASP A 140 1.65 21.18 -10.65
CA ASP A 140 1.93 21.46 -9.24
C ASP A 140 1.69 20.17 -8.46
N ILE A 141 2.77 19.60 -7.91
CA ILE A 141 2.85 18.18 -7.56
C ILE A 141 3.12 18.01 -6.07
N ASN A 142 2.29 17.20 -5.43
CA ASN A 142 2.55 16.62 -4.12
C ASN A 142 2.91 15.14 -4.29
N ILE A 143 4.00 14.66 -3.66
CA ILE A 143 4.37 13.23 -3.60
C ILE A 143 4.48 12.80 -2.14
N MET A 144 3.56 11.94 -1.70
CA MET A 144 3.53 11.36 -0.37
C MET A 144 3.93 9.89 -0.45
N VAL A 145 4.74 9.43 0.50
CA VAL A 145 5.12 8.03 0.64
C VAL A 145 4.67 7.53 2.01
N THR A 146 4.07 6.35 2.06
CA THR A 146 3.72 5.64 3.28
C THR A 146 4.02 4.14 3.13
N THR A 147 3.86 3.36 4.19
CA THR A 147 4.00 1.90 4.17
C THR A 147 2.64 1.21 4.21
N SER A 148 2.60 -0.07 3.86
CA SER A 148 1.41 -0.92 4.05
C SER A 148 1.25 -1.47 5.48
N ASP A 149 2.16 -1.15 6.40
CA ASP A 149 2.08 -1.60 7.80
C ASP A 149 1.07 -0.76 8.60
N MET A 150 -0.07 -1.38 8.90
CA MET A 150 -1.15 -0.87 9.75
C MET A 150 -1.03 -1.28 11.23
N GLY A 151 0.08 -1.92 11.60
CA GLY A 151 0.27 -2.58 12.88
C GLY A 151 -0.53 -3.87 12.99
N HIS A 152 0.06 -4.90 13.60
CA HIS A 152 -0.64 -6.17 13.81
C HIS A 152 -0.21 -6.86 15.13
N PRO A 153 -1.15 -7.30 15.99
CA PRO A 153 -0.82 -7.92 17.27
C PRO A 153 0.12 -9.13 17.17
N ALA A 154 -0.03 -9.93 16.11
CA ALA A 154 0.85 -11.09 15.88
C ALA A 154 2.31 -10.70 15.57
N CYS A 155 2.55 -9.48 15.09
CA CYS A 155 3.88 -8.93 14.81
C CYS A 155 4.46 -8.14 15.98
N ALA A 156 3.62 -7.62 16.90
CA ALA A 156 4.03 -6.73 17.98
C ALA A 156 5.18 -7.27 18.86
N LYS A 157 5.26 -8.59 19.06
CA LYS A 157 6.34 -9.23 19.84
C LYS A 157 7.69 -9.30 19.14
N TYR A 158 7.73 -9.05 17.83
CA TYR A 158 8.94 -9.08 16.99
C TYR A 158 9.38 -7.67 16.56
N GLN A 159 8.49 -6.69 16.68
CA GLN A 159 8.79 -5.31 16.36
C GLN A 159 9.89 -4.78 17.28
N LYS A 160 10.74 -3.91 16.72
CA LYS A 160 11.78 -3.21 17.47
C LYS A 160 11.15 -2.18 18.40
N ASP A 161 11.78 -1.90 19.54
CA ASP A 161 11.25 -0.99 20.57
C ASP A 161 10.90 0.43 20.05
N ASP A 162 11.59 0.87 19.01
CA ASP A 162 11.44 2.18 18.35
C ASP A 162 10.62 2.12 17.06
N TYR A 163 10.07 0.96 16.69
CA TYR A 163 9.24 0.81 15.50
C TYR A 163 7.83 1.35 15.74
N VAL A 164 7.36 2.18 14.82
CA VAL A 164 5.98 2.68 14.79
C VAL A 164 5.44 2.40 13.38
N PRO A 165 4.39 1.58 13.25
CA PRO A 165 3.72 1.38 11.96
C PRO A 165 3.26 2.73 11.39
N ALA A 166 3.33 2.90 10.07
CA ALA A 166 2.97 4.16 9.45
C ALA A 166 1.46 4.41 9.55
N GLU A 167 0.64 3.37 9.45
CA GLU A 167 -0.82 3.46 9.48
C GLU A 167 -1.38 4.50 8.47
N GLY A 168 -0.76 4.57 7.27
CA GLY A 168 -1.07 5.56 6.24
C GLY A 168 -0.44 6.94 6.44
N SER A 169 0.29 7.16 7.54
CA SER A 169 1.04 8.40 7.79
C SER A 169 2.23 8.57 6.86
N PRO A 170 2.61 9.81 6.53
CA PRO A 170 3.73 10.08 5.64
C PRO A 170 5.06 9.68 6.28
N ILE A 171 5.89 8.99 5.50
CA ILE A 171 7.30 8.80 5.77
C ILE A 171 8.08 9.88 5.00
N ASN A 172 8.49 10.92 5.74
CA ASN A 172 9.19 12.08 5.21
C ASN A 172 10.66 12.16 5.68
N THR A 173 11.12 11.18 6.45
CA THR A 173 12.52 11.08 6.89
C THR A 173 13.33 10.28 5.88
N PRO A 174 14.57 10.70 5.58
CA PRO A 174 15.40 9.97 4.64
C PRO A 174 15.78 8.61 5.25
N CYS A 175 15.89 7.58 4.41
CA CYS A 175 16.23 6.23 4.87
C CYS A 175 17.56 6.17 5.65
N THR A 176 18.47 7.13 5.42
CA THR A 176 19.76 7.23 6.12
C THR A 176 19.63 7.52 7.61
N ASP A 177 18.49 8.07 8.05
CA ASP A 177 18.20 8.37 9.45
C ASP A 177 17.53 7.18 10.16
N ARG A 178 17.20 6.12 9.40
CA ARG A 178 16.43 4.96 9.83
C ARG A 178 17.00 3.66 9.26
N LEU A 179 18.33 3.57 9.21
CA LEU A 179 19.06 2.42 8.65
C LEU A 179 18.73 1.10 9.36
N GLU A 180 18.35 1.17 10.64
CA GLU A 180 17.91 0.02 11.39
C GLU A 180 16.63 -0.62 10.84
N ARG A 181 15.82 0.09 10.04
CA ARG A 181 14.68 -0.48 9.30
C ARG A 181 15.09 -1.48 8.22
N PHE A 182 16.35 -1.48 7.79
CA PHE A 182 16.85 -2.37 6.74
C PHE A 182 17.38 -3.71 7.28
N THR A 183 17.02 -4.04 8.52
CA THR A 183 17.21 -5.37 9.10
C THR A 183 15.85 -5.97 9.39
N SER A 184 15.52 -7.08 8.72
CA SER A 184 14.25 -7.81 8.86
C SER A 184 13.83 -8.09 10.30
N LEU A 185 12.52 -8.25 10.52
CA LEU A 185 11.94 -8.50 11.86
C LEU A 185 12.56 -9.70 12.57
N ASP A 186 12.97 -10.75 11.85
CA ASP A 186 13.60 -11.94 12.43
C ASP A 186 15.13 -11.82 12.59
N GLY A 187 15.70 -10.68 12.16
CA GLY A 187 17.12 -10.38 12.21
C GLY A 187 17.99 -11.18 11.24
N LYS A 188 17.41 -11.98 10.34
CA LYS A 188 18.19 -12.87 9.46
C LYS A 188 18.67 -12.19 8.18
N LYS A 189 17.90 -11.25 7.64
CA LYS A 189 18.26 -10.44 6.47
C LYS A 189 18.56 -9.00 6.91
N SER A 190 19.69 -8.45 6.46
CA SER A 190 20.08 -7.06 6.70
C SER A 190 20.75 -6.49 5.45
N ILE A 191 20.22 -5.37 4.95
CA ILE A 191 20.61 -4.74 3.68
C ILE A 191 20.67 -3.19 3.76
N PRO A 192 21.33 -2.59 4.76
CA PRO A 192 21.41 -1.12 4.87
C PRO A 192 22.02 -0.46 3.63
N GLU A 193 22.83 -1.19 2.86
CA GLU A 193 23.40 -0.75 1.58
C GLU A 193 22.34 -0.38 0.53
N ALA A 194 21.13 -0.96 0.59
CA ALA A 194 20.02 -0.57 -0.26
C ALA A 194 19.73 0.94 -0.12
N CYS A 195 19.72 1.44 1.11
CA CYS A 195 19.61 2.87 1.39
C CYS A 195 20.89 3.63 1.06
N THR A 196 22.05 3.22 1.59
CA THR A 196 23.26 4.06 1.50
C THR A 196 23.81 4.20 0.08
N ASN A 197 23.44 3.30 -0.83
CA ASN A 197 23.83 3.40 -2.23
C ASN A 197 22.94 4.34 -3.06
N ALA A 198 21.67 4.50 -2.67
CA ALA A 198 20.68 5.26 -3.44
C ALA A 198 20.33 6.62 -2.83
N CYS A 199 20.51 6.80 -1.52
CA CYS A 199 20.08 7.99 -0.79
C CYS A 199 21.28 8.82 -0.29
N SER A 200 21.23 10.13 -0.58
CA SER A 200 22.20 11.15 -0.16
C SER A 200 21.81 11.88 1.14
N GLY A 201 20.72 11.47 1.79
CA GLY A 201 20.17 12.09 3.00
C GLY A 201 19.24 13.28 2.74
N VAL A 202 18.80 13.49 1.49
CA VAL A 202 17.87 14.56 1.13
C VAL A 202 16.44 14.17 1.51
N ALA A 203 15.68 15.10 2.07
CA ALA A 203 14.28 14.91 2.44
C ALA A 203 13.50 16.22 2.27
N PRO A 204 12.17 16.17 2.11
CA PRO A 204 11.33 17.38 2.04
C PRO A 204 11.23 18.09 3.39
N ASP A 205 11.12 19.41 3.36
CA ASP A 205 10.67 20.23 4.51
C ASP A 205 9.14 20.19 4.58
N GLY A 206 8.59 19.14 5.20
CA GLY A 206 7.16 18.91 5.34
C GLY A 206 6.78 17.44 5.33
N ALA A 207 5.48 17.16 5.37
CA ALA A 207 4.94 15.79 5.37
C ALA A 207 5.14 15.06 4.04
N PHE A 208 5.31 15.78 2.94
CA PHE A 208 5.42 15.22 1.60
C PHE A 208 6.30 16.13 0.74
N ILE A 209 6.78 15.60 -0.38
CA ILE A 209 7.47 16.41 -1.39
C ILE A 209 6.43 17.30 -2.06
N HIS A 210 6.69 18.60 -2.12
CA HIS A 210 5.89 19.57 -2.86
C HIS A 210 6.78 20.34 -3.82
N TYR A 211 6.41 20.39 -5.09
CA TYR A 211 7.11 21.22 -6.07
C TYR A 211 6.20 21.61 -7.23
N LYS A 212 6.48 22.78 -7.79
CA LYS A 212 5.92 23.20 -9.07
C LYS A 212 6.95 22.98 -10.17
N VAL A 213 6.54 22.42 -11.31
CA VAL A 213 7.42 22.24 -12.47
C VAL A 213 7.94 23.62 -12.92
N ASN A 214 9.27 23.80 -12.94
CA ASN A 214 9.98 25.07 -13.15
C ASN A 214 9.69 26.16 -12.10
N GLY A 215 9.27 25.77 -10.90
CA GLY A 215 8.97 26.64 -9.77
C GLY A 215 9.74 26.28 -8.51
N ALA A 216 9.24 26.75 -7.37
CA ALA A 216 9.81 26.43 -6.06
C ALA A 216 9.46 25.00 -5.63
N SER A 217 10.30 24.43 -4.78
CA SER A 217 10.05 23.19 -4.06
C SER A 217 10.28 23.36 -2.56
N ASN A 218 9.77 22.43 -1.75
CA ASN A 218 10.14 22.27 -0.35
C ASN A 218 11.35 21.34 -0.15
N VAL A 219 12.07 21.00 -1.23
CA VAL A 219 13.21 20.09 -1.18
C VAL A 219 14.52 20.89 -1.28
N PRO A 220 15.52 20.62 -0.43
CA PRO A 220 16.82 21.27 -0.53
C PRO A 220 17.44 21.15 -1.92
N ASN A 221 17.87 22.28 -2.49
CA ASN A 221 18.47 22.39 -3.83
C ASN A 221 17.57 21.91 -4.99
N ASP A 222 16.26 21.81 -4.78
CA ASP A 222 15.30 21.27 -5.76
C ASP A 222 15.62 19.83 -6.21
N ASP A 223 16.31 19.05 -5.38
CA ASP A 223 16.69 17.65 -5.67
C ASP A 223 15.53 16.68 -5.42
N ILE A 224 14.46 16.80 -6.22
CA ILE A 224 13.22 16.02 -6.07
C ILE A 224 13.49 14.51 -6.22
N ALA A 225 14.33 14.13 -7.18
CA ALA A 225 14.69 12.73 -7.40
C ALA A 225 15.48 12.17 -6.22
N GLY A 226 16.48 12.91 -5.70
CA GLY A 226 17.22 12.51 -4.51
C GLY A 226 16.34 12.38 -3.27
N ALA A 227 15.41 13.33 -3.06
CA ALA A 227 14.43 13.25 -1.97
C ALA A 227 13.55 12.00 -2.09
N LEU A 228 13.00 11.73 -3.29
CA LEU A 228 12.14 10.56 -3.50
C LEU A 228 12.91 9.24 -3.36
N SER A 229 14.16 9.16 -3.85
CA SER A 229 15.04 8.01 -3.60
C SER A 229 15.37 7.79 -2.13
N CYS A 230 15.40 8.85 -1.32
CA CYS A 230 15.64 8.76 0.11
C CYS A 230 14.40 8.38 0.91
N ILE A 231 13.24 8.94 0.61
CA ILE A 231 12.02 8.67 1.37
C ILE A 231 11.29 7.43 0.84
N GLY A 232 11.54 6.99 -0.39
CA GLY A 232 10.90 5.84 -1.04
C GLY A 232 11.36 4.48 -0.54
N LEU A 233 12.59 4.37 -0.03
CA LEU A 233 13.13 3.14 0.54
C LEU A 233 12.64 2.94 1.98
N GLN A 234 11.61 2.11 2.19
CA GLN A 234 10.92 1.94 3.47
C GLN A 234 11.65 1.05 4.48
N GLY A 235 12.60 0.23 4.04
CA GLY A 235 13.18 -0.82 4.88
C GLY A 235 12.39 -2.13 4.77
N ILE A 236 12.80 -3.14 5.53
CA ILE A 236 12.35 -4.53 5.40
C ILE A 236 11.93 -5.15 6.74
N ASP A 237 11.58 -4.32 7.73
CA ASP A 237 11.21 -4.73 9.07
C ASP A 237 9.74 -4.45 9.43
N GLY A 238 8.90 -4.26 8.41
CA GLY A 238 7.45 -4.26 8.53
C GLY A 238 6.86 -5.63 8.78
N CYS A 239 5.65 -5.62 9.31
CA CYS A 239 4.86 -6.81 9.54
C CYS A 239 4.36 -7.42 8.22
N GLY A 240 4.70 -8.69 7.95
CA GLY A 240 4.24 -9.41 6.75
C GLY A 240 2.72 -9.66 6.63
N TYR A 241 1.89 -9.03 7.48
CA TYR A 241 0.45 -8.89 7.26
C TYR A 241 0.19 -7.51 6.63
N GLU A 242 0.57 -7.38 5.37
CA GLU A 242 0.66 -6.10 4.68
C GLU A 242 -0.72 -5.60 4.24
N ALA A 243 -1.09 -4.36 4.58
CA ALA A 243 -2.44 -3.82 4.43
C ALA A 243 -2.49 -2.62 3.46
N GLN A 244 -2.09 -2.83 2.20
CA GLN A 244 -2.00 -1.78 1.17
C GLN A 244 -3.29 -0.95 1.03
N LEU A 245 -4.45 -1.61 1.00
CA LEU A 245 -5.74 -0.94 0.78
C LEU A 245 -6.17 -0.10 2.00
N GLU A 246 -5.92 -0.58 3.22
CA GLU A 246 -6.23 0.18 4.43
C GLU A 246 -5.25 1.35 4.62
N SER A 247 -3.94 1.15 4.45
CA SER A 247 -2.95 2.24 4.50
C SER A 247 -3.26 3.33 3.48
N MET A 248 -3.65 2.95 2.25
CA MET A 248 -4.14 3.91 1.25
C MET A 248 -5.34 4.69 1.77
N MET A 249 -6.33 4.02 2.37
CA MET A 249 -7.52 4.69 2.89
C MET A 249 -7.18 5.67 4.03
N GLN A 250 -6.27 5.31 4.93
CA GLN A 250 -5.83 6.19 6.03
C GLN A 250 -5.03 7.38 5.53
N ALA A 251 -4.14 7.18 4.55
CA ALA A 251 -3.40 8.26 3.90
C ALA A 251 -4.33 9.30 3.24
N LEU A 252 -5.49 8.86 2.76
CA LEU A 252 -6.50 9.69 2.12
C LEU A 252 -7.57 10.25 3.08
N ASP A 253 -7.50 9.97 4.39
CA ASP A 253 -8.47 10.49 5.35
C ASP A 253 -8.40 12.03 5.40
N PRO A 254 -9.49 12.76 5.07
CA PRO A 254 -9.52 14.22 5.18
C PRO A 254 -9.29 14.74 6.61
N SER A 255 -9.46 13.89 7.62
CA SER A 255 -9.22 14.22 9.01
C SER A 255 -7.77 14.01 9.46
N ALA A 256 -6.92 13.41 8.63
CA ALA A 256 -5.50 13.23 8.96
C ALA A 256 -4.75 14.58 8.97
N ASP A 257 -3.73 14.71 9.83
CA ASP A 257 -3.00 15.97 10.02
C ASP A 257 -2.39 16.50 8.71
N TRP A 258 -1.90 15.62 7.83
CA TRP A 258 -1.32 15.99 6.52
C TRP A 258 -2.37 16.36 5.46
N ASN A 259 -3.66 16.12 5.71
CA ASN A 259 -4.77 16.53 4.87
C ASN A 259 -5.54 17.73 5.45
N GLN A 260 -5.06 18.29 6.57
CA GLN A 260 -5.61 19.47 7.20
C GLN A 260 -4.75 20.72 6.92
N GLY A 261 -5.33 21.89 7.16
CA GLY A 261 -4.63 23.17 7.06
C GLY A 261 -4.54 23.72 5.63
N PRO A 262 -3.68 24.74 5.40
CA PRO A 262 -3.62 25.46 4.13
C PRO A 262 -2.87 24.72 3.02
N PHE A 263 -2.11 23.68 3.36
CA PHE A 263 -1.30 22.89 2.42
C PHE A 263 -1.58 21.39 2.61
N PRO A 264 -2.80 20.92 2.33
CA PRO A 264 -3.12 19.50 2.46
C PRO A 264 -2.44 18.69 1.35
N PHE A 265 -2.13 17.42 1.63
CA PHE A 265 -1.73 16.47 0.60
C PHE A 265 -2.87 16.24 -0.40
N LEU A 266 -4.06 15.87 0.10
CA LEU A 266 -5.25 15.63 -0.72
C LEU A 266 -5.94 16.96 -1.08
N ARG A 267 -5.57 17.54 -2.22
CA ARG A 267 -6.07 18.86 -2.66
C ARG A 267 -7.36 18.75 -3.44
N GLU A 268 -8.26 19.73 -3.28
CA GLU A 268 -9.44 19.86 -4.13
C GLU A 268 -9.03 20.09 -5.59
N GLY A 269 -9.71 19.45 -6.54
CA GLY A 269 -9.43 19.59 -7.99
C GLY A 269 -8.16 18.90 -8.51
N ALA A 270 -7.28 18.37 -7.63
CA ALA A 270 -6.10 17.64 -8.08
C ALA A 270 -6.44 16.25 -8.64
N VAL A 271 -5.67 15.81 -9.63
CA VAL A 271 -5.61 14.40 -10.01
C VAL A 271 -4.97 13.63 -8.86
N LEU A 272 -5.60 12.55 -8.40
CA LEU A 272 -5.03 11.64 -7.42
C LEU A 272 -4.48 10.40 -8.13
N ALA A 273 -3.17 10.22 -8.07
CA ALA A 273 -2.49 9.03 -8.54
C ALA A 273 -2.04 8.18 -7.34
N ILE A 274 -2.41 6.90 -7.33
CA ILE A 274 -2.09 5.98 -6.25
C ILE A 274 -1.17 4.90 -6.81
N VAL A 275 -0.01 4.71 -6.20
CA VAL A 275 0.96 3.68 -6.56
C VAL A 275 1.05 2.68 -5.41
N MET A 276 0.68 1.43 -5.67
CA MET A 276 0.85 0.33 -4.72
C MET A 276 2.02 -0.54 -5.16
N VAL A 277 2.93 -0.83 -4.24
CA VAL A 277 4.11 -1.69 -4.48
C VAL A 277 4.13 -2.77 -3.42
N THR A 278 3.88 -4.03 -3.81
CA THR A 278 3.85 -5.17 -2.88
C THR A 278 4.02 -6.51 -3.57
N ASP A 279 4.71 -7.43 -2.92
CA ASP A 279 4.82 -8.84 -3.27
C ASP A 279 3.87 -9.74 -2.44
N GLU A 280 3.05 -9.15 -1.56
CA GLU A 280 2.15 -9.84 -0.64
C GLU A 280 0.67 -9.74 -1.06
N ALA A 281 -0.16 -10.59 -0.44
CA ALA A 281 -1.61 -10.44 -0.53
C ALA A 281 -2.11 -9.37 0.44
N ASP A 282 -2.97 -8.44 -0.03
CA ASP A 282 -3.56 -7.42 0.85
C ASP A 282 -4.29 -8.05 2.05
N CYS A 283 -3.78 -7.72 3.22
CA CYS A 283 -4.20 -8.15 4.55
C CYS A 283 -4.81 -7.01 5.35
N SER A 284 -5.61 -6.16 4.71
CA SER A 284 -6.36 -5.09 5.38
C SER A 284 -7.39 -5.62 6.38
N VAL A 285 -6.94 -6.00 7.59
CA VAL A 285 -7.70 -6.70 8.63
C VAL A 285 -8.85 -5.83 9.17
N LEU A 286 -10.01 -6.46 9.40
CA LEU A 286 -11.19 -5.80 9.99
C LEU A 286 -11.01 -5.55 11.50
N ALA A 287 -10.18 -4.60 11.88
CA ALA A 287 -9.84 -4.34 13.28
C ALA A 287 -11.06 -3.85 14.12
N PRO A 288 -11.12 -4.20 15.43
CA PRO A 288 -10.25 -5.14 16.14
C PRO A 288 -10.68 -6.60 15.98
N ASN A 289 -11.90 -6.86 15.49
CA ASN A 289 -12.50 -8.20 15.51
C ASN A 289 -11.77 -9.20 14.59
N GLY A 290 -11.24 -8.71 13.46
CA GLY A 290 -10.46 -9.47 12.49
C GLY A 290 -9.18 -10.05 13.08
N TYR A 291 -8.57 -9.39 14.08
CA TYR A 291 -7.36 -9.91 14.74
C TYR A 291 -7.57 -11.25 15.44
N ASN A 292 -8.81 -11.60 15.81
CA ASN A 292 -9.08 -12.92 16.40
C ASN A 292 -8.78 -14.08 15.44
N PHE A 293 -8.79 -13.84 14.12
CA PHE A 293 -8.41 -14.84 13.11
C PHE A 293 -6.90 -15.03 12.98
N PHE A 294 -6.10 -14.25 13.71
CA PHE A 294 -4.64 -14.33 13.70
C PHE A 294 -4.05 -14.58 15.10
N ASP A 295 -4.90 -14.92 16.06
CA ASP A 295 -4.53 -15.15 17.44
C ASP A 295 -4.29 -16.65 17.67
N ASP A 296 -3.04 -17.04 17.86
CA ASP A 296 -2.63 -18.43 18.15
C ASP A 296 -3.40 -19.04 19.34
N GLU A 297 -3.83 -18.23 20.31
CA GLU A 297 -4.62 -18.71 21.46
C GLU A 297 -6.03 -19.20 21.04
N LYS A 298 -6.50 -18.83 19.84
CA LYS A 298 -7.78 -19.24 19.26
C LYS A 298 -7.70 -20.47 18.38
N ALA A 299 -6.55 -21.16 18.32
CA ALA A 299 -6.39 -22.37 17.48
C ALA A 299 -7.50 -23.41 17.69
N GLY A 300 -7.93 -23.61 18.95
CA GLY A 300 -8.98 -24.54 19.32
C GLY A 300 -10.43 -24.09 19.02
N ASP A 301 -10.64 -22.84 18.61
CA ASP A 301 -11.95 -22.32 18.23
C ASP A 301 -12.11 -22.36 16.71
N ALA A 302 -12.92 -23.29 16.22
CA ALA A 302 -13.16 -23.49 14.80
C ALA A 302 -13.74 -22.25 14.09
N ASN A 303 -14.36 -21.31 14.82
CA ASN A 303 -14.86 -20.08 14.21
C ASN A 303 -13.71 -19.15 13.77
N TYR A 304 -12.60 -19.14 14.51
CA TYR A 304 -11.45 -18.30 14.23
C TYR A 304 -10.36 -19.04 13.43
N SER A 305 -10.21 -20.36 13.62
CA SER A 305 -9.23 -21.16 12.88
C SER A 305 -9.74 -21.74 11.55
N GLN A 306 -10.96 -21.39 11.10
CA GLN A 306 -11.52 -21.89 9.84
C GLN A 306 -10.70 -21.53 8.60
N TYR A 307 -9.96 -20.41 8.61
CA TYR A 307 -9.12 -19.95 7.50
C TYR A 307 -7.64 -20.32 7.65
N TRP A 308 -7.28 -21.08 8.68
CA TRP A 308 -5.91 -21.50 8.93
C TRP A 308 -5.60 -22.77 8.17
N ASN A 309 -4.38 -22.85 7.66
CA ASN A 309 -3.87 -24.06 7.03
C ASN A 309 -3.30 -25.01 8.08
N SER A 310 -3.34 -26.32 7.77
CA SER A 310 -2.67 -27.34 8.56
C SER A 310 -1.18 -27.40 8.21
N ASP A 311 -0.32 -27.35 9.21
CA ASP A 311 1.13 -27.51 9.03
C ASP A 311 1.42 -28.93 8.53
N PRO A 312 2.12 -29.10 7.39
CA PRO A 312 2.42 -30.43 6.85
C PRO A 312 3.30 -31.30 7.75
N LYS A 313 3.95 -30.72 8.78
CA LYS A 313 4.85 -31.46 9.70
C LYS A 313 4.09 -32.21 10.79
N ASP A 314 3.03 -31.61 11.34
CA ASP A 314 2.28 -32.16 12.47
C ASP A 314 0.76 -32.27 12.23
N GLY A 315 0.25 -31.67 11.15
CA GLY A 315 -1.17 -31.65 10.77
C GLY A 315 -2.01 -30.62 11.52
N GLU A 316 -1.42 -29.87 12.45
CA GLU A 316 -2.13 -28.91 13.29
C GLU A 316 -2.37 -27.59 12.53
N LYS A 317 -3.53 -26.97 12.76
CA LYS A 317 -3.82 -25.66 12.20
C LYS A 317 -2.99 -24.58 12.91
N LYS A 318 -2.35 -23.70 12.15
CA LYS A 318 -1.55 -22.58 12.67
C LYS A 318 -1.79 -21.31 11.88
N VAL A 319 -1.61 -20.16 12.53
CA VAL A 319 -1.69 -18.86 11.87
C VAL A 319 -0.46 -18.65 11.00
N THR A 320 -0.69 -18.18 9.78
CA THR A 320 0.31 -17.76 8.79
C THR A 320 -0.27 -16.64 7.92
N SER A 321 0.53 -16.05 7.03
CA SER A 321 0.07 -15.08 6.02
C SER A 321 -1.06 -15.63 5.13
N ALA A 322 -1.21 -16.95 5.02
CA ALA A 322 -2.31 -17.61 4.33
C ALA A 322 -3.70 -17.19 4.82
N VAL A 323 -3.84 -16.71 6.06
CA VAL A 323 -5.12 -16.20 6.57
C VAL A 323 -5.58 -14.97 5.77
N CYS A 324 -4.66 -14.12 5.30
CA CYS A 324 -4.98 -12.97 4.45
C CYS A 324 -5.62 -13.43 3.13
N TRP A 325 -5.04 -14.44 2.49
CA TRP A 325 -5.60 -15.05 1.28
C TRP A 325 -6.93 -15.77 1.56
N ASN A 326 -6.92 -16.74 2.47
CA ASN A 326 -8.06 -17.61 2.76
C ASN A 326 -9.26 -16.83 3.32
N GLY A 327 -9.01 -15.78 4.08
CA GLY A 327 -10.02 -14.89 4.67
C GLY A 327 -10.46 -13.75 3.76
N GLY A 328 -9.70 -13.45 2.69
CA GLY A 328 -9.97 -12.32 1.78
C GLY A 328 -10.40 -12.71 0.37
N VAL A 329 -10.19 -13.95 -0.04
CA VAL A 329 -10.37 -14.41 -1.43
C VAL A 329 -11.20 -15.70 -1.47
N ASN A 330 -12.06 -15.83 -2.48
CA ASN A 330 -12.73 -17.08 -2.82
C ASN A 330 -12.27 -17.54 -4.20
N CYS A 331 -11.79 -18.77 -4.29
CA CYS A 331 -11.37 -19.38 -5.54
C CYS A 331 -12.27 -20.57 -5.88
N VAL A 332 -12.53 -20.75 -7.17
CA VAL A 332 -13.22 -21.92 -7.71
C VAL A 332 -12.17 -22.84 -8.34
N ASP A 333 -12.22 -24.11 -7.98
CA ASP A 333 -11.47 -25.21 -8.59
C ASP A 333 -12.49 -26.31 -8.94
N GLY A 334 -12.91 -26.34 -10.20
CA GLY A 334 -13.98 -27.19 -10.69
C GLY A 334 -13.58 -28.65 -10.89
N ASP A 335 -12.31 -28.91 -11.19
CA ASP A 335 -11.78 -30.24 -11.48
C ASP A 335 -10.83 -30.79 -10.39
N ASN A 336 -10.54 -29.99 -9.37
CA ASN A 336 -9.65 -30.29 -8.24
C ASN A 336 -8.22 -30.61 -8.69
N ASP A 337 -7.73 -29.95 -9.73
CA ASP A 337 -6.35 -30.10 -10.20
C ASP A 337 -5.36 -29.16 -9.47
N GLY A 338 -5.87 -28.27 -8.60
CA GLY A 338 -5.09 -27.30 -7.86
C GLY A 338 -4.79 -26.01 -8.63
N ILE A 339 -5.36 -25.83 -9.82
CA ILE A 339 -5.40 -24.61 -10.61
C ILE A 339 -6.82 -24.05 -10.54
N TYR A 340 -6.96 -22.80 -10.14
CA TYR A 340 -8.28 -22.20 -9.91
C TYR A 340 -8.77 -21.51 -11.19
N GLU A 341 -10.00 -21.80 -11.64
CA GLU A 341 -10.57 -21.14 -12.83
C GLU A 341 -10.91 -19.67 -12.59
N ASN A 342 -11.16 -19.31 -11.33
CA ASN A 342 -11.25 -17.92 -10.91
C ASN A 342 -10.91 -17.77 -9.43
N CYS A 343 -10.47 -16.56 -9.08
CA CYS A 343 -10.38 -16.09 -7.71
C CYS A 343 -10.95 -14.67 -7.65
N THR A 344 -11.82 -14.41 -6.68
CA THR A 344 -12.42 -13.08 -6.46
C THR A 344 -12.31 -12.67 -5.00
N SER A 345 -12.36 -11.37 -4.71
CA SER A 345 -12.43 -10.92 -3.32
C SER A 345 -13.68 -11.46 -2.62
N ALA A 346 -13.57 -11.66 -1.31
CA ALA A 346 -14.63 -12.24 -0.50
C ALA A 346 -14.74 -11.56 0.87
N ASP A 347 -15.97 -11.18 1.21
CA ASP A 347 -16.30 -10.53 2.49
C ASP A 347 -16.61 -11.59 3.57
N LYS A 348 -15.56 -12.20 4.12
CA LYS A 348 -15.67 -13.29 5.12
C LYS A 348 -15.62 -12.82 6.57
N GLY A 349 -15.55 -11.51 6.81
CA GLY A 349 -15.48 -10.91 8.16
C GLY A 349 -14.09 -10.95 8.81
N VAL A 350 -13.06 -11.37 8.07
CA VAL A 350 -11.64 -11.35 8.50
C VAL A 350 -11.00 -10.01 8.13
N LEU A 351 -11.13 -9.63 6.86
CA LEU A 351 -10.60 -8.42 6.27
C LEU A 351 -11.73 -7.43 5.97
N HIS A 352 -11.39 -6.16 5.82
CA HIS A 352 -12.34 -5.16 5.34
C HIS A 352 -12.85 -5.50 3.94
N ALA A 353 -14.14 -5.31 3.72
CA ALA A 353 -14.79 -5.57 2.43
C ALA A 353 -14.26 -4.63 1.34
N SER A 354 -13.53 -5.16 0.36
CA SER A 354 -12.80 -4.34 -0.63
C SER A 354 -13.75 -3.48 -1.47
N GLY A 355 -14.83 -4.07 -1.98
CA GLY A 355 -15.85 -3.38 -2.76
C GLY A 355 -16.64 -2.34 -1.94
N ALA A 356 -17.08 -2.70 -0.74
CA ALA A 356 -17.92 -1.84 0.09
C ALA A 356 -17.15 -0.70 0.78
N ARG A 357 -15.82 -0.81 0.89
CA ARG A 357 -14.94 0.18 1.53
C ARG A 357 -14.08 0.93 0.52
N TYR A 358 -13.14 0.25 -0.14
CA TYR A 358 -12.11 0.90 -0.96
C TYR A 358 -12.62 1.29 -2.34
N THR A 359 -13.30 0.38 -3.05
CA THR A 359 -13.97 0.73 -4.32
C THR A 359 -15.00 1.83 -4.10
N LYS A 360 -15.77 1.74 -3.02
CA LYS A 360 -16.74 2.80 -2.66
C LYS A 360 -16.05 4.16 -2.47
N LEU A 361 -14.93 4.20 -1.75
CA LEU A 361 -14.17 5.45 -1.56
C LEU A 361 -13.65 5.99 -2.89
N LEU A 362 -12.86 5.21 -3.62
CA LEU A 362 -12.17 5.72 -4.81
C LEU A 362 -13.13 5.99 -5.97
N ARG A 363 -14.00 5.03 -6.29
CA ARG A 363 -14.88 5.11 -7.46
C ARG A 363 -16.15 5.89 -7.18
N ASP A 364 -16.86 5.56 -6.11
CA ASP A 364 -18.20 6.11 -5.90
C ASP A 364 -18.15 7.48 -5.21
N VAL A 365 -17.24 7.69 -4.25
CA VAL A 365 -17.09 8.95 -3.53
C VAL A 365 -16.17 9.92 -4.29
N LEU A 366 -14.88 9.60 -4.43
CA LEU A 366 -13.91 10.54 -5.02
C LEU A 366 -14.19 10.77 -6.50
N LEU A 367 -14.23 9.70 -7.30
CA LEU A 367 -14.38 9.81 -8.74
C LEU A 367 -15.78 10.28 -9.17
N LYS A 368 -16.85 9.60 -8.74
CA LYS A 368 -18.21 9.90 -9.20
C LYS A 368 -18.88 11.04 -8.45
N SER A 369 -18.80 11.07 -7.12
CA SER A 369 -19.53 12.06 -6.32
C SER A 369 -18.80 13.39 -6.19
N GLN A 370 -17.46 13.39 -6.10
CA GLN A 370 -16.66 14.60 -5.94
C GLN A 370 -16.03 15.08 -7.26
N GLY A 371 -16.11 14.28 -8.33
CA GLY A 371 -15.52 14.62 -9.62
C GLY A 371 -13.99 14.66 -9.61
N LYS A 372 -13.35 14.01 -8.62
CA LYS A 372 -11.89 13.94 -8.50
C LYS A 372 -11.37 12.85 -9.42
N ASP A 373 -10.47 13.17 -10.35
CA ASP A 373 -9.84 12.14 -11.16
C ASP A 373 -8.92 11.27 -10.28
N VAL A 374 -9.20 9.97 -10.25
CA VAL A 374 -8.41 8.97 -9.53
C VAL A 374 -7.84 7.98 -10.54
N ILE A 375 -6.54 7.76 -10.48
CA ILE A 375 -5.84 6.71 -11.23
C ILE A 375 -5.00 5.86 -10.28
N MET A 376 -4.72 4.64 -10.70
CA MET A 376 -3.99 3.68 -9.88
C MET A 376 -2.97 2.90 -10.71
N LEU A 377 -1.74 2.84 -10.21
CA LEU A 377 -0.68 1.96 -10.68
C LEU A 377 -0.44 0.90 -9.60
N GLY A 378 -0.48 -0.38 -9.99
CA GLY A 378 0.01 -1.47 -9.17
C GLY A 378 1.34 -2.00 -9.71
N ILE A 379 2.34 -2.13 -8.86
CA ILE A 379 3.52 -2.97 -9.09
C ILE A 379 3.35 -4.18 -8.16
N LEU A 380 2.80 -5.27 -8.70
CA LEU A 380 2.15 -6.33 -7.91
C LEU A 380 2.61 -7.72 -8.35
N GLY A 381 2.25 -8.75 -7.57
CA GLY A 381 2.53 -10.16 -7.88
C GLY A 381 1.77 -10.73 -9.09
N ILE A 382 2.05 -10.21 -10.27
CA ILE A 382 1.52 -10.66 -11.57
C ILE A 382 2.68 -11.06 -12.49
N PRO A 383 2.49 -11.95 -13.47
CA PRO A 383 3.52 -12.27 -14.46
C PRO A 383 4.04 -11.02 -15.19
N GLU A 384 5.25 -11.10 -15.74
CA GLU A 384 5.83 -10.01 -16.53
C GLU A 384 4.89 -9.58 -17.66
N VAL A 385 4.80 -8.27 -17.91
CA VAL A 385 4.08 -7.75 -19.07
C VAL A 385 4.98 -7.85 -20.29
N THR A 386 4.49 -8.49 -21.34
CA THR A 386 5.31 -8.79 -22.54
C THR A 386 5.00 -7.86 -23.71
N ALA A 387 3.87 -7.15 -23.67
CA ALA A 387 3.57 -6.09 -24.61
C ALA A 387 2.59 -5.07 -24.00
N HIS A 388 2.77 -3.79 -24.37
CA HIS A 388 1.93 -2.67 -24.00
C HIS A 388 1.26 -2.06 -25.25
N ASN A 389 0.14 -1.36 -25.05
CA ASN A 389 -0.43 -0.51 -26.09
C ASN A 389 0.61 0.55 -26.50
N PRO A 390 0.89 0.75 -27.81
CA PRO A 390 1.85 1.76 -28.25
C PRO A 390 1.38 3.21 -28.05
N GLU A 391 0.08 3.43 -27.81
CA GLU A 391 -0.50 4.73 -27.53
C GLU A 391 -0.91 4.84 -26.05
N PRO A 392 -0.89 6.05 -25.46
CA PRO A 392 -1.42 6.28 -24.12
C PRO A 392 -2.84 5.71 -23.95
N PRO A 393 -3.16 5.12 -22.79
CA PRO A 393 -2.37 5.12 -21.55
C PRO A 393 -1.29 4.02 -21.42
N TYR A 394 -0.86 3.40 -22.52
CA TYR A 394 0.18 2.36 -22.55
C TYR A 394 -0.15 1.13 -21.69
N GLU A 395 -1.43 0.78 -21.59
CA GLU A 395 -1.86 -0.35 -20.77
C GLU A 395 -1.30 -1.69 -21.28
N PRO A 396 -1.04 -2.66 -20.39
CA PRO A 396 -0.66 -4.02 -20.75
C PRO A 396 -1.66 -4.69 -21.71
N ILE A 397 -1.16 -5.22 -22.84
CA ILE A 397 -1.95 -5.94 -23.83
C ILE A 397 -1.62 -7.44 -23.91
N GLU A 398 -0.43 -7.88 -23.48
CA GLU A 398 0.00 -9.29 -23.39
C GLU A 398 0.82 -9.51 -22.10
N GLY A 399 0.81 -10.72 -21.53
CA GLY A 399 1.42 -10.97 -20.21
C GLY A 399 0.60 -10.37 -19.06
N GLY A 400 1.28 -10.05 -17.96
CA GLY A 400 0.65 -9.36 -16.84
C GLY A 400 -0.53 -10.13 -16.25
N VAL A 401 -1.57 -9.37 -15.90
CA VAL A 401 -2.84 -9.90 -15.40
C VAL A 401 -3.50 -10.91 -16.34
N LYS A 402 -3.29 -10.80 -17.66
CA LYS A 402 -3.92 -11.71 -18.64
C LYS A 402 -3.35 -13.12 -18.58
N ASP A 403 -2.08 -13.24 -18.18
CA ASP A 403 -1.37 -14.51 -18.05
C ASP A 403 -1.30 -14.98 -16.59
N LEU A 404 -1.91 -14.23 -15.64
CA LEU A 404 -1.94 -14.59 -14.23
C LEU A 404 -2.73 -15.89 -14.03
N ILE A 405 -2.07 -16.88 -13.45
CA ILE A 405 -2.66 -18.17 -13.09
C ILE A 405 -2.74 -18.27 -11.57
N TYR A 406 -3.94 -18.47 -11.06
CA TYR A 406 -4.15 -18.83 -9.66
C TYR A 406 -3.98 -20.34 -9.52
N ARG A 407 -3.06 -20.79 -8.67
CA ARG A 407 -2.84 -22.22 -8.42
C ARG A 407 -2.17 -22.45 -7.08
N GLN A 408 -2.19 -23.69 -6.59
CA GLN A 408 -1.41 -24.11 -5.44
C GLN A 408 0.09 -24.07 -5.74
N TRP A 409 0.89 -24.00 -4.68
CA TRP A 409 2.33 -24.21 -4.77
C TRP A 409 2.63 -25.62 -5.30
N ASN A 410 3.64 -25.72 -6.16
CA ASN A 410 4.18 -26.99 -6.61
C ASN A 410 5.72 -27.02 -6.46
N ASP A 411 6.31 -28.20 -6.64
CA ASP A 411 7.75 -28.40 -6.41
C ASP A 411 8.65 -27.57 -7.34
N ALA A 412 8.15 -27.14 -8.51
CA ALA A 412 8.90 -26.30 -9.44
C ALA A 412 8.96 -24.82 -8.99
N ASP A 413 8.11 -24.41 -8.06
CA ASP A 413 8.12 -23.06 -7.47
C ASP A 413 9.17 -22.90 -6.37
N ILE A 414 9.72 -24.01 -5.86
CA ILE A 414 10.71 -23.96 -4.78
C ILE A 414 12.05 -23.49 -5.35
N LEU A 415 12.42 -22.26 -5.01
CA LEU A 415 13.63 -21.65 -5.53
C LEU A 415 14.90 -22.33 -5.00
N PRO A 416 16.02 -22.31 -5.76
CA PRO A 416 17.30 -22.80 -5.27
C PRO A 416 17.74 -22.06 -4.01
N GLY A 417 17.91 -22.79 -2.90
CA GLY A 417 18.30 -22.22 -1.61
C GLY A 417 17.13 -21.95 -0.67
N ASP A 418 15.90 -21.99 -1.17
CA ASP A 418 14.71 -21.95 -0.33
C ASP A 418 14.62 -23.21 0.53
N GLY A 419 14.37 -22.99 1.82
CA GLY A 419 13.96 -24.06 2.71
C GLY A 419 12.50 -24.45 2.48
N GLY A 420 12.17 -25.72 2.71
CA GLY A 420 10.79 -26.19 2.73
C GLY A 420 10.40 -27.04 1.52
N THR A 421 9.09 -27.23 1.35
CA THR A 421 8.45 -27.97 0.27
C THR A 421 7.28 -27.16 -0.27
N ALA A 422 6.73 -27.54 -1.42
CA ALA A 422 5.50 -26.94 -1.94
C ALA A 422 4.37 -26.92 -0.90
N ALA A 423 4.22 -28.01 -0.13
CA ALA A 423 3.25 -28.10 0.95
C ALA A 423 3.52 -27.11 2.10
N SER A 424 4.79 -26.85 2.46
CA SER A 424 5.09 -25.87 3.52
C SER A 424 4.82 -24.44 3.04
N LYS A 425 5.15 -24.11 1.80
CA LYS A 425 4.84 -22.81 1.21
C LYS A 425 3.32 -22.61 1.03
N GLN A 426 2.60 -23.65 0.60
CA GLN A 426 1.14 -23.64 0.56
C GLN A 426 0.53 -23.39 1.95
N PHE A 427 1.11 -23.99 2.99
CA PHE A 427 0.72 -23.74 4.38
C PHE A 427 0.98 -22.27 4.79
N GLU A 428 2.13 -21.71 4.43
CA GLU A 428 2.56 -20.35 4.77
C GLU A 428 1.72 -19.26 4.07
N PHE A 429 1.46 -19.41 2.76
CA PHE A 429 0.89 -18.35 1.92
C PHE A 429 -0.55 -18.62 1.44
N GLY A 430 -1.02 -19.86 1.45
CA GLY A 430 -2.39 -20.22 1.03
C GLY A 430 -2.62 -20.24 -0.48
N ILE A 431 -1.70 -19.70 -1.28
CA ILE A 431 -1.74 -19.72 -2.74
C ILE A 431 -0.32 -19.72 -3.30
N GLY A 432 -0.12 -20.38 -4.44
CA GLY A 432 1.12 -20.33 -5.20
C GLY A 432 1.44 -18.93 -5.72
N PRO A 433 2.70 -18.71 -6.15
CA PRO A 433 3.16 -17.40 -6.59
C PRO A 433 2.45 -16.96 -7.89
N GLY A 434 2.10 -15.68 -7.96
CA GLY A 434 1.61 -15.04 -9.18
C GLY A 434 2.72 -14.71 -10.16
N CYS A 435 3.94 -14.48 -9.66
CA CYS A 435 5.13 -14.35 -10.47
C CYS A 435 6.39 -14.82 -9.73
N THR A 436 7.46 -15.00 -10.49
CA THR A 436 8.79 -15.34 -9.97
C THR A 436 9.81 -14.52 -10.74
N GLY A 437 10.47 -13.61 -10.04
CA GLY A 437 11.41 -12.66 -10.62
C GLY A 437 12.78 -13.26 -10.87
N LYS A 438 13.46 -12.72 -11.88
CA LYS A 438 14.86 -13.05 -12.19
C LYS A 438 15.62 -11.81 -12.61
N ASP A 439 16.89 -11.73 -12.23
CA ASP A 439 17.80 -10.71 -12.75
C ASP A 439 18.23 -11.03 -14.19
N GLY A 440 18.87 -10.06 -14.85
CA GLY A 440 19.44 -10.24 -16.19
C GLY A 440 20.52 -11.33 -16.32
N GLN A 441 20.99 -11.93 -15.22
CA GLN A 441 21.87 -13.09 -15.20
C GLN A 441 21.13 -14.41 -14.97
N GLY A 442 19.82 -14.36 -14.77
CA GLY A 442 18.92 -15.49 -14.53
C GLY A 442 18.88 -15.98 -13.09
N ASN A 443 19.45 -15.24 -12.13
CA ASN A 443 19.29 -15.55 -10.71
C ASN A 443 17.91 -15.10 -10.25
N TYR A 444 17.29 -15.85 -9.34
CA TYR A 444 15.99 -15.48 -8.80
C TYR A 444 16.11 -14.31 -7.84
N THR A 445 15.21 -13.33 -7.98
CA THR A 445 15.13 -12.13 -7.13
C THR A 445 14.02 -12.23 -6.09
N GLY A 446 12.96 -12.98 -6.39
CA GLY A 446 11.86 -13.17 -5.47
C GLY A 446 10.66 -13.86 -6.08
N GLN A 447 9.61 -14.02 -5.29
CA GLN A 447 8.30 -14.48 -5.72
C GLN A 447 7.25 -13.62 -5.04
N ALA A 448 6.17 -13.34 -5.75
CA ALA A 448 5.10 -12.50 -5.24
C ALA A 448 3.75 -13.20 -5.34
N ILE A 449 2.85 -12.86 -4.43
CA ILE A 449 1.52 -13.44 -4.28
C ILE A 449 0.51 -12.73 -5.21
N PRO A 450 -0.43 -13.46 -5.84
CA PRO A 450 -1.44 -12.85 -6.70
C PRO A 450 -2.27 -11.76 -5.99
N PRO A 451 -2.47 -10.56 -6.57
CA PRO A 451 -3.01 -9.41 -5.85
C PRO A 451 -4.55 -9.24 -5.99
N VAL A 452 -5.35 -10.31 -5.80
CA VAL A 452 -6.80 -10.32 -6.14
C VAL A 452 -7.57 -9.10 -5.67
N ARG A 453 -7.43 -8.74 -4.38
CA ARG A 453 -8.21 -7.64 -3.77
C ARG A 453 -7.77 -6.27 -4.29
N ILE A 454 -6.47 -6.05 -4.46
CA ILE A 454 -5.90 -4.80 -5.01
C ILE A 454 -6.29 -4.65 -6.48
N LYS A 455 -6.15 -5.73 -7.26
CA LYS A 455 -6.53 -5.81 -8.67
C LYS A 455 -7.99 -5.39 -8.88
N GLU A 456 -8.92 -5.95 -8.11
CA GLU A 456 -10.35 -5.61 -8.24
C GLU A 456 -10.65 -4.15 -7.89
N VAL A 457 -9.98 -3.58 -6.89
CA VAL A 457 -10.13 -2.15 -6.54
C VAL A 457 -9.61 -1.28 -7.68
N CYS A 458 -8.44 -1.60 -8.23
CA CYS A 458 -7.83 -0.88 -9.35
C CYS A 458 -8.75 -0.94 -10.58
N GLU A 459 -9.11 -2.15 -11.05
CA GLU A 459 -9.95 -2.35 -12.24
C GLU A 459 -11.33 -1.69 -12.10
N SER A 460 -11.84 -1.53 -10.88
CA SER A 460 -13.12 -0.84 -10.64
C SER A 460 -13.11 0.64 -11.03
N LEU A 461 -11.93 1.25 -11.19
CA LEU A 461 -11.78 2.63 -11.63
C LEU A 461 -12.01 2.79 -13.15
N ASN A 462 -11.80 1.73 -13.93
CA ASN A 462 -12.01 1.78 -15.37
C ASN A 462 -13.51 1.98 -15.69
N ASP A 463 -13.82 2.81 -16.68
CA ASP A 463 -15.20 3.08 -17.12
C ASP A 463 -15.30 3.08 -18.65
N GLY A 464 -15.86 2.00 -19.21
CA GLY A 464 -15.87 1.76 -20.65
C GLY A 464 -14.45 1.72 -21.21
N ASP A 465 -14.17 2.59 -22.18
CA ASP A 465 -12.85 2.73 -22.80
C ASP A 465 -11.89 3.61 -21.99
N LYS A 466 -12.35 4.24 -20.89
CA LYS A 466 -11.49 5.09 -20.04
C LYS A 466 -10.72 4.22 -19.05
N ILE A 467 -9.47 3.95 -19.36
CA ILE A 467 -8.54 3.23 -18.48
C ILE A 467 -7.97 4.19 -17.42
N ARG A 468 -8.09 3.79 -16.15
CA ARG A 468 -7.60 4.49 -14.96
C ARG A 468 -6.74 3.60 -14.06
N CYS A 469 -6.61 2.33 -14.42
CA CYS A 469 -5.86 1.33 -13.70
C CYS A 469 -4.82 0.71 -14.62
N CYS A 470 -3.58 0.65 -14.14
CA CYS A 470 -2.52 -0.11 -14.76
C CYS A 470 -1.83 -0.99 -13.72
N MET A 471 -1.41 -2.18 -14.13
CA MET A 471 -0.72 -3.13 -13.25
C MET A 471 0.47 -3.72 -13.99
N GLU A 472 1.65 -3.58 -13.39
CA GLU A 472 2.90 -4.18 -13.82
C GLU A 472 3.37 -5.20 -12.79
N SER A 473 4.33 -6.03 -13.22
CA SER A 473 4.91 -7.08 -12.41
C SER A 473 5.95 -6.52 -11.43
N ILE A 474 5.80 -6.85 -10.15
CA ILE A 474 6.85 -6.59 -9.15
C ILE A 474 8.07 -7.50 -9.34
N CYS A 475 7.90 -8.60 -10.07
CA CYS A 475 8.97 -9.54 -10.38
C CYS A 475 9.88 -9.07 -11.51
N ASP A 476 9.60 -7.92 -12.14
CA ASP A 476 10.43 -7.34 -13.19
C ASP A 476 11.74 -6.77 -12.60
N ASP A 477 12.84 -6.92 -13.34
CA ASP A 477 14.14 -6.36 -12.96
C ASP A 477 14.30 -4.86 -13.31
N ASP A 478 13.30 -4.29 -13.99
CA ASP A 478 13.19 -2.87 -14.33
C ASP A 478 11.74 -2.40 -14.25
N PHE A 479 11.47 -1.40 -13.40
CA PHE A 479 10.14 -0.79 -13.27
C PHE A 479 9.89 0.38 -14.23
N SER A 480 10.77 0.63 -15.21
CA SER A 480 10.52 1.65 -16.23
C SER A 480 9.17 1.50 -16.96
N PRO A 481 8.66 0.29 -17.28
CA PRO A 481 7.33 0.13 -17.87
C PRO A 481 6.20 0.63 -16.96
N ALA A 482 6.32 0.44 -15.64
CA ALA A 482 5.36 0.94 -14.67
C ALA A 482 5.31 2.47 -14.66
N ILE A 483 6.49 3.11 -14.77
CA ILE A 483 6.58 4.56 -14.87
C ILE A 483 5.98 5.08 -16.18
N GLU A 484 6.19 4.38 -17.30
CA GLU A 484 5.54 4.72 -18.57
C GLU A 484 4.02 4.59 -18.49
N CYS A 485 3.51 3.51 -17.88
CA CYS A 485 2.08 3.31 -17.74
C CYS A 485 1.42 4.40 -16.88
N LEU A 486 2.03 4.75 -15.73
CA LEU A 486 1.56 5.88 -14.91
C LEU A 486 1.58 7.19 -15.70
N SER A 487 2.62 7.42 -16.49
CA SER A 487 2.74 8.62 -17.34
C SER A 487 1.64 8.68 -18.40
N GLY A 488 1.30 7.54 -19.02
CA GLY A 488 0.19 7.41 -19.97
C GLY A 488 -1.17 7.68 -19.32
N LEU A 489 -1.43 7.11 -18.14
CA LEU A 489 -2.65 7.37 -17.37
C LEU A 489 -2.79 8.86 -17.01
N LEU A 490 -1.69 9.51 -16.59
CA LEU A 490 -1.68 10.94 -16.31
C LEU A 490 -1.98 11.76 -17.57
N GLN A 491 -1.39 11.39 -18.71
CA GLN A 491 -1.60 12.09 -19.97
C GLN A 491 -3.07 12.09 -20.41
N GLU A 492 -3.74 10.94 -20.29
CA GLU A 492 -5.17 10.81 -20.62
C GLU A 492 -6.08 11.50 -19.59
N THR A 493 -5.59 11.70 -18.37
CA THR A 493 -6.36 12.33 -17.30
C THR A 493 -6.35 13.86 -17.39
N PHE A 494 -5.22 14.47 -17.75
CA PHE A 494 -5.16 15.92 -17.88
C PHE A 494 -5.91 16.42 -19.12
N ALA A 495 -6.89 17.29 -18.88
CA ALA A 495 -7.71 17.89 -19.91
C ALA A 495 -6.89 18.84 -20.80
N PRO A 496 -7.21 18.96 -22.11
CA PRO A 496 -6.48 19.82 -23.00
C PRO A 496 -6.60 21.30 -22.62
N GLN A 497 -5.47 21.99 -22.51
CA GLN A 497 -5.45 23.44 -22.30
C GLN A 497 -5.86 24.15 -23.62
N GLY A 498 -7.05 24.75 -23.63
CA GLY A 498 -7.66 25.48 -24.75
C GLY A 498 -6.76 26.49 -25.44
#